data_AF-A0A914QKZ1-F1
#
_entry.id   AF-A0A914QKZ1-F1
#
_cell.length_a   1.000
_cell.length_b   1.000
_cell.length_c   1.000
_cell.angle_alpha   90.00
_cell.angle_beta   90.00
_cell.angle_gamma   90.00
#
_symmetry.space_group_name_H-M   'P 1'
#
loop_
_entity.id
_entity.type
_entity.pdbx_description
1 polymer ?
#
loop_
_entity_poly.entity_id
_entity_poly.type
_entity_poly.pdbx_seq_one_letter_code
_entity_poly.pdbx_strand_id
1 'polypeptide(L)'
;MYYHGYLGTGEWSMLAQCCNTTYQLLPFCPFDQRYYVSSDGTAYPKDPNDACDNLIADKINNVWTEDMLQYSDVYNQNQDCYQQTSYLLGSVRSAKTRQKVVEHTRKFIKQQKDASVTNYVDAYRYNNDNYNPISTDPLGGFPCFGTDAAADYLNQPEVRKALHVPDFLSKTTWGFCNVLFDDVNYNYVRQYNDTGIFFDRILQSQHPMKILIYNGDTDYACNFMGDQWFVEGIASKWGLATTIPYNAWLFRNQIAGYAKQFASEHVKINLVTVKGAGHMVPMDRPGPAMQLMSNFFNDRDFNSSVTYSTANTPLKEQYRIQEMVG
;
A
#
# COMPACT_ATOMS: atom_id res chain seq x y z
N MET A 1 5.51 8.02 -12.68
CA MET A 1 5.30 6.66 -13.20
C MET A 1 6.51 6.08 -13.94
N TYR A 2 7.77 6.46 -13.66
CA TYR A 2 8.85 5.50 -13.91
C TYR A 2 8.63 4.38 -12.88
N TYR A 3 7.80 3.43 -13.26
CA TYR A 3 7.53 2.21 -12.53
C TYR A 3 8.89 1.59 -12.29
N HIS A 4 9.43 1.67 -11.07
CA HIS A 4 10.80 1.32 -10.67
C HIS A 4 11.34 0.04 -11.33
N GLY A 5 11.75 0.12 -12.60
CA GLY A 5 12.10 -1.02 -13.44
C GLY A 5 10.96 -1.89 -14.02
N TYR A 6 9.67 -1.66 -13.73
CA TYR A 6 8.59 -2.51 -14.27
C TYR A 6 8.24 -2.22 -15.74
N LEU A 7 8.26 -0.95 -16.14
CA LEU A 7 8.19 -0.63 -17.57
C LEU A 7 9.60 -0.55 -18.12
N GLY A 8 9.89 -1.40 -19.10
CA GLY A 8 11.15 -1.35 -19.83
C GLY A 8 11.33 0.02 -20.49
N THR A 9 12.56 0.41 -20.78
CA THR A 9 12.85 1.71 -21.40
C THR A 9 12.07 1.92 -22.71
N GLY A 10 11.88 0.88 -23.51
CA GLY A 10 11.08 0.92 -24.74
C GLY A 10 9.58 1.15 -24.50
N GLU A 11 8.99 0.49 -23.50
CA GLU A 11 7.58 0.70 -23.13
C GLU A 11 7.37 2.10 -22.55
N TRP A 12 8.33 2.57 -21.76
CA TRP A 12 8.38 3.94 -21.26
C TRP A 12 8.47 4.96 -22.41
N SER A 13 9.22 4.66 -23.47
CA SER A 13 9.27 5.47 -24.69
C SER A 13 7.90 5.54 -25.39
N MET A 14 7.22 4.41 -25.49
CA MET A 14 5.91 4.33 -26.17
C MET A 14 4.86 5.16 -25.42
N LEU A 15 4.83 5.07 -24.08
CA LEU A 15 3.94 5.90 -23.27
C LEU A 15 4.30 7.39 -23.37
N ALA A 16 5.58 7.75 -23.49
CA ALA A 16 6.01 9.14 -23.69
C ALA A 16 5.40 9.76 -24.96
N GLN A 17 5.34 8.97 -26.04
CA GLN A 17 4.74 9.40 -27.31
C GLN A 17 3.24 9.69 -27.15
N CYS A 18 2.54 8.89 -26.35
CA CYS A 18 1.11 9.07 -26.06
C CYS A 18 0.77 10.37 -25.32
N CYS A 19 1.75 10.94 -24.62
CA CYS A 19 1.59 12.19 -23.90
C CYS A 19 2.19 13.41 -24.59
N ASN A 20 2.86 13.22 -25.74
CA ASN A 20 3.65 14.25 -26.42
C ASN A 20 4.57 15.03 -25.47
N THR A 21 5.21 14.33 -24.53
CA THR A 21 5.99 14.94 -23.46
C THR A 21 7.36 14.28 -23.33
N THR A 22 8.26 14.92 -22.59
CA THR A 22 9.58 14.35 -22.30
C THR A 22 9.47 13.28 -21.22
N TYR A 23 10.44 12.36 -21.17
CA TYR A 23 10.52 11.32 -20.13
C TYR A 23 10.40 11.85 -18.70
N GLN A 24 10.93 13.03 -18.43
CA GLN A 24 10.91 13.67 -17.10
C GLN A 24 9.52 14.14 -16.70
N LEU A 25 8.69 14.51 -17.69
CA LEU A 25 7.35 15.05 -17.47
C LEU A 25 6.25 13.99 -17.64
N LEU A 26 6.60 12.80 -18.13
CA LEU A 26 5.66 11.69 -18.31
C LEU A 26 4.86 11.30 -17.05
N PRO A 27 5.41 11.37 -15.82
CA PRO A 27 4.63 11.14 -14.60
C PRO A 27 3.43 12.07 -14.42
N PHE A 28 3.40 13.23 -15.08
CA PHE A 28 2.32 14.20 -15.00
C PHE A 28 1.30 14.06 -16.14
N CYS A 29 1.42 13.00 -16.95
CA CYS A 29 0.47 12.75 -18.02
C CYS A 29 -0.89 12.30 -17.48
N PRO A 30 -2.01 12.82 -18.00
CA PRO A 30 -3.36 12.41 -17.60
C PRO A 30 -3.76 11.08 -18.26
N PHE A 31 -3.03 10.00 -17.96
CA PHE A 31 -3.32 8.67 -18.50
C PHE A 31 -4.66 8.12 -18.03
N ASP A 32 -5.14 8.55 -16.87
CA ASP A 32 -6.47 8.27 -16.31
C ASP A 32 -7.61 8.68 -17.24
N GLN A 33 -7.40 9.65 -18.13
CA GLN A 33 -8.43 10.12 -19.06
C GLN A 33 -8.59 9.26 -20.32
N ARG A 34 -7.69 8.28 -20.52
CA ARG A 34 -7.57 7.45 -21.72
C ARG A 34 -8.11 6.03 -21.56
N TYR A 35 -8.53 5.66 -20.36
CA TYR A 35 -9.20 4.39 -20.08
C TYR A 35 -10.39 4.60 -19.14
N TYR A 36 -11.24 3.59 -19.03
CA TYR A 36 -12.25 3.49 -17.98
C TYR A 36 -12.16 2.12 -17.33
N VAL A 37 -12.54 2.03 -16.05
CA VAL A 37 -12.52 0.77 -15.30
C VAL A 37 -13.96 0.29 -15.13
N SER A 38 -14.25 -0.94 -15.54
CA SER A 38 -15.54 -1.58 -15.35
C SER A 38 -15.77 -1.99 -13.89
N SER A 39 -17.00 -2.39 -13.57
CA SER A 39 -17.40 -2.78 -12.21
C SER A 39 -16.62 -3.98 -11.64
N ASP A 40 -16.06 -4.81 -12.51
CA ASP A 40 -15.19 -5.95 -12.16
C ASP A 40 -13.72 -5.56 -11.95
N GLY A 41 -13.34 -4.30 -12.20
CA GLY A 41 -11.97 -3.81 -12.06
C GLY A 41 -11.11 -3.90 -13.34
N THR A 42 -11.67 -4.34 -14.45
CA THR A 42 -10.95 -4.39 -15.75
C THR A 42 -10.86 -2.99 -16.37
N ALA A 43 -9.66 -2.59 -16.80
CA ALA A 43 -9.45 -1.36 -17.55
C ALA A 43 -9.72 -1.58 -19.05
N TYR A 44 -10.52 -0.70 -19.65
CA TYR A 44 -10.82 -0.69 -21.07
C TYR A 44 -10.37 0.64 -21.70
N PRO A 45 -9.86 0.62 -22.94
CA PRO A 45 -9.51 1.84 -23.65
C PRO A 45 -10.75 2.71 -23.86
N LYS A 46 -10.58 4.03 -23.78
CA LYS A 46 -11.68 4.97 -24.01
C LYS A 46 -12.03 5.04 -25.50
N ASP A 47 -11.03 5.11 -26.37
CA ASP A 47 -11.17 4.83 -27.81
C ASP A 47 -10.45 3.52 -28.19
N PRO A 48 -11.19 2.44 -28.51
CA PRO A 48 -10.59 1.18 -28.95
C PRO A 48 -9.78 1.27 -30.25
N ASN A 49 -9.91 2.35 -31.03
CA ASN A 49 -9.11 2.56 -32.25
C ASN A 49 -7.83 3.36 -31.99
N ASP A 50 -7.69 3.98 -30.81
CA ASP A 50 -6.50 4.74 -30.44
C ASP A 50 -5.45 3.79 -29.84
N ALA A 51 -4.29 3.71 -30.49
CA ALA A 51 -3.19 2.83 -30.06
C ALA A 51 -2.67 3.16 -28.66
N CYS A 52 -2.73 4.43 -28.24
CA CYS A 52 -2.31 4.87 -26.92
C CYS A 52 -3.33 4.49 -25.84
N ASP A 53 -4.62 4.65 -26.10
CA ASP A 53 -5.67 4.24 -25.17
C ASP A 53 -5.61 2.72 -24.94
N ASN A 54 -5.40 1.94 -26.01
CA ASN A 54 -5.19 0.49 -25.91
C ASN A 54 -3.93 0.13 -25.11
N LEU A 55 -2.80 0.79 -25.39
CA LEU A 55 -1.55 0.55 -24.68
C LEU A 55 -1.69 0.84 -23.18
N ILE A 56 -2.33 1.95 -22.83
CA ILE A 56 -2.53 2.35 -21.43
C ILE A 56 -3.46 1.37 -20.73
N ALA A 57 -4.60 1.02 -21.32
CA ALA A 57 -5.54 0.05 -20.74
C ALA A 57 -4.87 -1.32 -20.53
N ASP A 58 -4.07 -1.79 -21.50
CA ASP A 58 -3.25 -3.01 -21.35
C ASP A 58 -2.28 -2.90 -20.17
N LYS A 59 -1.52 -1.80 -20.07
CA LYS A 59 -0.59 -1.60 -18.95
C LYS A 59 -1.27 -1.58 -17.60
N ILE A 60 -2.44 -0.94 -17.47
CA ILE A 60 -3.20 -0.91 -16.22
C ILE A 60 -3.70 -2.30 -15.83
N ASN A 61 -4.22 -3.09 -16.79
CA ASN A 61 -4.64 -4.47 -16.51
C ASN A 61 -3.46 -5.35 -16.09
N ASN A 62 -2.28 -5.10 -16.64
CA ASN A 62 -1.09 -5.89 -16.36
C ASN A 62 -0.45 -5.60 -14.99
N VAL A 63 -0.79 -4.49 -14.32
CA VAL A 63 -0.29 -4.14 -12.98
C VAL A 63 -0.69 -5.18 -11.92
N TRP A 64 -1.85 -5.82 -12.07
CA TRP A 64 -2.40 -6.77 -11.09
C TRP A 64 -2.23 -8.24 -11.50
N THR A 65 -1.49 -8.51 -12.57
CA THR A 65 -1.26 -9.88 -13.04
C THR A 65 -0.42 -10.69 -12.06
N GLU A 66 -0.55 -12.02 -12.12
CA GLU A 66 0.22 -12.94 -11.29
C GLU A 66 1.74 -12.70 -11.42
N ASP A 67 2.22 -12.31 -12.60
CA ASP A 67 3.62 -11.99 -12.83
C ASP A 67 4.04 -10.74 -12.05
N MET A 68 3.23 -9.67 -12.07
CA MET A 68 3.50 -8.47 -11.28
C MET A 68 3.55 -8.73 -9.77
N LEU A 69 2.56 -9.47 -9.25
CA LEU A 69 2.51 -9.83 -7.83
C LEU A 69 3.61 -10.83 -7.42
N GLN A 70 4.23 -11.53 -8.38
CA GLN A 70 5.35 -12.44 -8.15
C GLN A 70 6.69 -11.72 -8.07
N TYR A 71 6.88 -10.64 -8.83
CA TYR A 71 8.18 -9.94 -8.96
C TYR A 71 8.21 -8.54 -8.32
N SER A 72 7.07 -7.96 -7.97
CA SER A 72 6.94 -6.65 -7.32
C SER A 72 5.92 -6.71 -6.19
N ASP A 73 6.23 -6.09 -5.05
CA ASP A 73 5.24 -5.88 -4.00
C ASP A 73 4.47 -4.59 -4.29
N VAL A 74 3.19 -4.71 -4.64
CA VAL A 74 2.30 -3.56 -4.92
C VAL A 74 2.11 -2.67 -3.68
N TYR A 75 2.33 -3.22 -2.49
CA TYR A 75 2.23 -2.48 -1.24
C TYR A 75 3.53 -1.73 -0.94
N ASN A 76 4.69 -2.14 -1.46
CA ASN A 76 5.92 -1.37 -1.29
C ASN A 76 6.96 -1.75 -2.36
N GLN A 77 7.20 -0.87 -3.31
CA GLN A 77 8.16 -1.14 -4.39
C GLN A 77 9.62 -1.26 -3.96
N ASN A 78 9.98 -0.76 -2.77
CA ASN A 78 11.32 -0.88 -2.23
C ASN A 78 11.49 -2.18 -1.40
N GLN A 79 10.42 -2.97 -1.26
CA GLN A 79 10.42 -4.16 -0.43
C GLN A 79 10.88 -5.37 -1.23
N ASP A 80 12.18 -5.68 -1.11
CA ASP A 80 12.75 -6.94 -1.61
C ASP A 80 12.54 -8.06 -0.57
N CYS A 81 11.39 -8.73 -0.63
CA CYS A 81 11.16 -9.95 0.14
C CYS A 81 11.97 -11.11 -0.48
N TYR A 82 13.27 -11.20 -0.17
CA TYR A 82 14.15 -12.23 -0.71
C TYR A 82 13.57 -13.65 -0.54
N GLN A 83 13.53 -14.44 -1.62
CA GLN A 83 13.53 -15.90 -1.50
C GLN A 83 14.90 -16.34 -0.97
N GLN A 84 15.08 -16.33 0.35
CA GLN A 84 16.33 -16.79 0.95
C GLN A 84 16.52 -18.28 0.69
N THR A 85 17.51 -18.65 -0.12
CA THR A 85 17.96 -20.03 -0.34
C THR A 85 18.97 -20.50 0.71
N SER A 86 19.50 -19.59 1.53
CA SER A 86 20.45 -19.90 2.62
C SER A 86 20.12 -19.12 3.90
N TYR A 87 20.50 -19.69 5.05
CA TYR A 87 20.23 -19.18 6.39
C TYR A 87 21.08 -17.92 6.68
N LEU A 88 20.43 -16.84 7.13
CA LEU A 88 21.05 -15.72 7.84
C LEU A 88 20.44 -15.65 9.24
N LEU A 89 21.26 -15.32 10.25
CA LEU A 89 20.86 -15.32 11.65
C LEU A 89 19.62 -14.42 11.84
N GLY A 90 18.48 -15.01 12.21
CA GLY A 90 17.19 -14.31 12.35
C GLY A 90 16.16 -14.59 11.26
N SER A 91 16.46 -15.37 10.22
CA SER A 91 15.46 -15.77 9.22
C SER A 91 14.84 -17.14 9.51
N VAL A 92 13.50 -17.19 9.55
CA VAL A 92 12.73 -18.44 9.70
C VAL A 92 12.25 -18.91 8.32
N ARG A 93 12.85 -20.01 7.87
CA ARG A 93 12.48 -21.01 6.83
C ARG A 93 11.42 -20.71 5.73
N SER A 94 11.92 -20.84 4.49
CA SER A 94 11.51 -21.75 3.40
C SER A 94 10.29 -21.45 2.52
N ALA A 95 10.58 -21.15 1.25
CA ALA A 95 9.72 -20.95 0.08
C ALA A 95 8.73 -22.09 -0.30
N LYS A 96 8.60 -23.16 0.49
CA LYS A 96 7.73 -24.30 0.16
C LYS A 96 6.22 -24.04 0.37
N THR A 97 5.84 -23.02 1.13
CA THR A 97 4.43 -22.76 1.44
C THR A 97 3.69 -22.02 0.31
N ARG A 98 4.39 -21.19 -0.49
CA ARG A 98 3.78 -20.47 -1.64
C ARG A 98 3.43 -21.37 -2.83
N GLN A 99 4.09 -22.52 -3.02
CA GLN A 99 3.78 -23.43 -4.13
C GLN A 99 2.34 -23.98 -4.09
N LYS A 100 1.75 -24.14 -2.90
CA LYS A 100 0.40 -24.69 -2.76
C LYS A 100 -0.71 -23.69 -3.11
N VAL A 101 -0.47 -22.39 -2.89
CA VAL A 101 -1.39 -21.32 -3.32
C VAL A 101 -1.35 -21.20 -4.85
N VAL A 102 -0.15 -21.24 -5.44
CA VAL A 102 0.07 -21.21 -6.90
C VAL A 102 -0.55 -22.41 -7.63
N GLU A 103 -0.54 -23.61 -7.04
CA GLU A 103 -1.23 -24.78 -7.61
C GLU A 103 -2.76 -24.69 -7.55
N HIS A 104 -3.31 -23.97 -6.56
CA HIS A 104 -4.75 -23.78 -6.43
C HIS A 104 -5.28 -22.76 -7.45
N THR A 105 -4.56 -21.67 -7.70
CA THR A 105 -4.93 -20.66 -8.72
C THR A 105 -4.79 -21.20 -10.15
N ARG A 106 -3.81 -22.09 -10.42
CA ARG A 106 -3.68 -22.80 -11.70
C ARG A 106 -4.90 -23.66 -12.08
N LYS A 107 -5.64 -24.19 -11.09
CA LYS A 107 -6.88 -24.93 -11.36
C LYS A 107 -8.03 -24.00 -11.74
N PHE A 108 -8.03 -22.77 -11.23
CA PHE A 108 -9.00 -21.75 -11.57
C PHE A 108 -8.81 -21.26 -13.02
N ILE A 109 -7.56 -21.07 -13.45
CA ILE A 109 -7.23 -20.60 -14.81
C ILE A 109 -7.45 -21.68 -15.88
N LYS A 110 -7.26 -22.97 -15.57
CA LYS A 110 -7.51 -24.07 -16.53
C LYS A 110 -8.97 -24.21 -16.99
N GLN A 111 -9.93 -23.53 -16.35
CA GLN A 111 -11.32 -23.51 -16.80
C GLN A 111 -11.63 -22.40 -17.81
N GLN A 112 -10.74 -21.42 -18.02
CA GLN A 112 -10.84 -20.49 -19.13
C GLN A 112 -10.00 -21.01 -20.30
N LYS A 113 -10.65 -21.83 -21.14
CA LYS A 113 -10.14 -22.11 -22.48
C LYS A 113 -10.23 -20.84 -23.31
N ASP A 114 -9.12 -20.14 -23.47
CA ASP A 114 -8.86 -19.46 -24.73
C ASP A 114 -7.38 -19.49 -25.10
N ALA A 115 -7.15 -19.88 -26.35
CA ALA A 115 -5.88 -20.34 -26.88
C ALA A 115 -5.04 -19.20 -27.47
N SER A 116 -4.68 -18.21 -26.64
CA SER A 116 -3.74 -17.13 -27.04
C SER A 116 -2.49 -17.01 -26.15
N VAL A 117 -2.39 -17.77 -25.06
CA VAL A 117 -1.27 -17.67 -24.09
C VAL A 117 -0.21 -18.76 -24.31
N THR A 118 0.22 -18.97 -25.56
CA THR A 118 1.27 -20.00 -25.85
C THR A 118 2.57 -19.42 -26.42
N ASN A 119 2.65 -18.11 -26.69
CA ASN A 119 3.89 -17.49 -27.21
C ASN A 119 4.49 -16.41 -26.28
N TYR A 120 3.92 -16.15 -25.10
CA TYR A 120 4.43 -15.12 -24.19
C TYR A 120 5.42 -15.65 -23.13
N VAL A 121 5.58 -16.97 -23.01
CA VAL A 121 6.37 -17.61 -21.94
C VAL A 121 7.86 -17.75 -22.30
N ASP A 122 8.23 -17.64 -23.58
CA ASP A 122 9.61 -17.86 -24.01
C ASP A 122 10.45 -16.57 -24.16
N ALA A 123 9.83 -15.38 -24.16
CA ALA A 123 10.55 -14.11 -24.27
C ALA A 123 11.14 -13.58 -22.94
N TYR A 124 10.72 -14.12 -21.79
CA TYR A 124 11.19 -13.67 -20.46
C TYR A 124 12.23 -14.59 -19.80
N ARG A 125 12.66 -15.66 -20.49
CA ARG A 125 13.67 -16.60 -19.99
C ARG A 125 15.13 -16.13 -20.11
N TYR A 126 15.40 -14.90 -20.56
CA TYR A 126 16.76 -14.49 -20.95
C TYR A 126 17.34 -13.22 -20.29
N ASN A 127 16.87 -12.79 -19.11
CA ASN A 127 17.52 -11.69 -18.38
C ASN A 127 17.62 -11.95 -16.87
N ASN A 128 17.88 -13.19 -16.48
CA ASN A 128 17.94 -13.62 -15.09
C ASN A 128 19.29 -13.40 -14.39
N ASP A 129 20.18 -12.56 -14.94
CA ASP A 129 21.55 -12.35 -14.41
C ASP A 129 21.84 -10.93 -13.91
N ASN A 130 20.83 -10.04 -13.79
CA ASN A 130 21.01 -8.65 -13.33
C ASN A 130 20.07 -8.22 -12.19
N TYR A 131 19.74 -9.11 -11.24
CA TYR A 131 19.10 -8.70 -9.99
C TYR A 131 20.16 -8.39 -8.93
N ASN A 132 20.18 -7.14 -8.46
CA ASN A 132 21.20 -6.57 -7.59
C ASN A 132 21.12 -7.17 -6.15
N PRO A 133 22.18 -7.79 -5.63
CA PRO A 133 22.20 -8.54 -4.37
C PRO A 133 22.32 -7.69 -3.08
N ILE A 134 22.21 -6.36 -3.18
CA ILE A 134 22.37 -5.44 -2.04
C ILE A 134 21.06 -4.69 -1.84
N SER A 135 20.32 -5.06 -0.80
CA SER A 135 19.08 -4.42 -0.36
C SER A 135 19.14 -2.89 -0.47
N THR A 136 18.10 -2.28 -1.04
CA THR A 136 17.96 -0.82 -1.11
C THR A 136 17.47 -0.19 0.20
N ASP A 137 17.34 -0.97 1.28
CA ASP A 137 16.95 -0.48 2.59
C ASP A 137 18.11 0.21 3.32
N PRO A 138 18.03 1.52 3.59
CA PRO A 138 19.03 2.23 4.40
C PRO A 138 19.04 1.79 5.88
N LEU A 139 18.14 0.91 6.32
CA LEU A 139 18.02 0.43 7.71
C LEU A 139 18.37 -1.06 7.90
N GLY A 140 18.77 -1.77 6.84
CA GLY A 140 19.34 -3.12 6.95
C GLY A 140 18.37 -4.21 7.41
N GLY A 141 17.07 -4.04 7.23
CA GLY A 141 16.10 -5.11 7.49
C GLY A 141 14.66 -4.68 7.28
N PHE A 142 14.07 -5.13 6.18
CA PHE A 142 12.62 -5.32 6.12
C PHE A 142 12.31 -6.77 6.50
N PRO A 143 11.76 -7.06 7.69
CA PRO A 143 11.10 -8.33 7.89
C PRO A 143 9.93 -8.37 6.90
N CYS A 144 9.92 -9.39 6.03
CA CYS A 144 8.77 -9.68 5.20
C CYS A 144 7.49 -9.63 6.03
N PHE A 145 6.38 -9.24 5.41
CA PHE A 145 5.12 -9.09 6.11
C PHE A 145 4.79 -10.33 6.97
N GLY A 146 4.78 -10.16 8.29
CA GLY A 146 4.80 -11.26 9.26
C GLY A 146 3.45 -11.92 9.50
N THR A 147 2.63 -12.11 8.47
CA THR A 147 1.26 -12.66 8.62
C THR A 147 1.25 -14.05 9.20
N ASP A 148 2.19 -14.90 8.79
CA ASP A 148 2.30 -16.27 9.28
C ASP A 148 2.71 -16.27 10.75
N ALA A 149 3.69 -15.45 11.12
CA ALA A 149 4.10 -15.30 12.52
C ALA A 149 2.97 -14.73 13.40
N ALA A 150 2.21 -13.76 12.88
CA ALA A 150 1.04 -13.22 13.58
C ALA A 150 -0.05 -14.30 13.74
N ALA A 151 -0.31 -15.09 12.71
CA ALA A 151 -1.28 -16.18 12.75
C ALA A 151 -0.86 -17.28 13.73
N ASP A 152 0.42 -17.68 13.71
CA ASP A 152 0.96 -18.67 14.63
C ASP A 152 0.84 -18.21 16.09
N TYR A 153 1.14 -16.93 16.37
CA TYR A 153 1.02 -16.36 17.71
C TYR A 153 -0.45 -16.24 18.16
N LEU A 154 -1.31 -15.64 17.34
CA LEU A 154 -2.71 -15.36 17.71
C LEU A 154 -3.58 -16.62 17.78
N ASN A 155 -3.14 -17.73 17.20
CA ASN A 155 -3.84 -19.02 17.30
C ASN A 155 -3.40 -19.89 18.49
N GLN A 156 -2.37 -19.48 19.25
CA GLN A 156 -1.97 -20.18 20.47
C GLN A 156 -3.12 -20.20 21.49
N PRO A 157 -3.46 -21.36 22.09
CA PRO A 157 -4.55 -21.47 23.06
C PRO A 157 -4.45 -20.49 24.23
N GLU A 158 -3.24 -20.31 24.76
CA GLU A 158 -2.92 -19.39 25.85
C GLU A 158 -3.11 -17.92 25.44
N VAL A 159 -2.72 -17.54 24.23
CA VAL A 159 -2.90 -16.17 23.70
C VAL A 159 -4.39 -15.90 23.49
N ARG A 160 -5.12 -16.85 22.89
CA ARG A 160 -6.58 -16.74 22.71
C ARG A 160 -7.32 -16.61 24.03
N LYS A 161 -6.92 -17.41 25.03
CA LYS A 161 -7.47 -17.33 26.39
C LYS A 161 -7.16 -15.98 27.04
N ALA A 162 -5.94 -15.47 26.89
CA ALA A 162 -5.52 -14.18 27.43
C ALA A 162 -6.24 -13.00 26.75
N LEU A 163 -6.56 -13.12 25.46
CA LEU A 163 -7.37 -12.16 24.70
C LEU A 163 -8.89 -12.38 24.86
N HIS A 164 -9.30 -13.32 25.73
CA HIS A 164 -10.70 -13.66 25.99
C HIS A 164 -11.49 -14.09 24.75
N VAL A 165 -10.84 -14.75 23.79
CA VAL A 165 -11.52 -15.34 22.63
C VAL A 165 -12.44 -16.46 23.13
N PRO A 166 -13.77 -16.40 22.87
CA PRO A 166 -14.70 -17.40 23.39
C PRO A 166 -14.39 -18.84 22.97
N ASP A 167 -14.57 -19.78 23.89
CA ASP A 167 -14.27 -21.21 23.67
C ASP A 167 -15.08 -21.83 22.52
N PHE A 168 -16.29 -21.32 22.24
CA PHE A 168 -17.10 -21.81 21.13
C PHE A 168 -16.46 -21.54 19.75
N LEU A 169 -15.50 -20.60 19.67
CA LEU A 169 -14.70 -20.31 18.46
C LEU A 169 -13.39 -21.12 18.40
N SER A 170 -13.18 -22.09 19.30
CA SER A 170 -11.96 -22.91 19.37
C SER A 170 -11.61 -23.66 18.08
N LYS A 171 -12.60 -23.92 17.21
CA LYS A 171 -12.40 -24.55 15.90
C LYS A 171 -12.10 -23.55 14.78
N THR A 172 -12.18 -22.25 15.06
CA THR A 172 -11.92 -21.18 14.10
C THR A 172 -10.53 -20.62 14.31
N THR A 173 -9.73 -20.65 13.25
CA THR A 173 -8.40 -20.05 13.22
C THR A 173 -8.48 -18.57 12.87
N TRP A 174 -7.69 -17.77 13.55
CA TRP A 174 -7.40 -16.41 13.13
C TRP A 174 -6.58 -16.45 11.84
N GLY A 175 -6.93 -15.61 10.87
CA GLY A 175 -6.17 -15.34 9.67
C GLY A 175 -6.04 -13.83 9.48
N PHE A 176 -4.95 -13.39 8.83
CA PHE A 176 -4.66 -11.97 8.64
C PHE A 176 -5.75 -11.26 7.80
N CYS A 177 -6.16 -11.89 6.69
CA CYS A 177 -7.30 -11.47 5.88
C CYS A 177 -8.23 -12.66 5.64
N ASN A 178 -9.53 -12.39 5.57
CA ASN A 178 -10.50 -13.41 5.20
C ASN A 178 -10.70 -13.43 3.67
N VAL A 179 -9.93 -14.30 2.99
CA VAL A 179 -9.77 -14.31 1.51
C VAL A 179 -10.20 -15.63 0.86
N LEU A 180 -10.80 -16.57 1.59
CA LEU A 180 -11.26 -17.83 1.01
C LEU A 180 -12.62 -17.65 0.31
N PHE A 181 -13.00 -18.62 -0.54
CA PHE A 181 -14.29 -18.62 -1.25
C PHE A 181 -15.45 -18.70 -0.23
N ASP A 182 -16.55 -17.97 -0.50
CA ASP A 182 -17.73 -17.77 0.36
C ASP A 182 -17.55 -16.84 1.58
N ASP A 183 -16.48 -16.04 1.63
CA ASP A 183 -16.19 -15.16 2.77
C ASP A 183 -16.42 -13.65 2.53
N VAL A 184 -16.15 -12.83 3.56
CA VAL A 184 -16.42 -11.39 3.63
C VAL A 184 -15.91 -10.63 2.41
N ASN A 185 -14.68 -10.88 1.96
CA ASN A 185 -14.10 -10.15 0.82
C ASN A 185 -14.80 -10.50 -0.51
N TYR A 186 -15.05 -11.80 -0.75
CA TYR A 186 -15.70 -12.29 -1.96
C TYR A 186 -17.15 -11.81 -2.06
N ASN A 187 -17.87 -11.81 -0.94
CA ASN A 187 -19.27 -11.40 -0.87
C ASN A 187 -19.46 -9.88 -0.71
N TYR A 188 -18.38 -9.09 -0.60
CA TYR A 188 -18.50 -7.66 -0.39
C TYR A 188 -18.94 -6.94 -1.67
N VAL A 189 -20.09 -6.27 -1.62
CA VAL A 189 -20.57 -5.43 -2.72
C VAL A 189 -20.16 -3.98 -2.46
N ARG A 190 -19.28 -3.45 -3.31
CA ARG A 190 -18.88 -2.04 -3.27
C ARG A 190 -20.09 -1.13 -3.50
N GLN A 191 -20.38 -0.25 -2.55
CA GLN A 191 -21.53 0.68 -2.61
C GLN A 191 -21.17 2.04 -3.21
N TYR A 192 -19.90 2.42 -3.16
CA TYR A 192 -19.41 3.73 -3.59
C TYR A 192 -18.14 3.54 -4.41
N ASN A 193 -18.05 4.25 -5.53
CA ASN A 193 -16.86 4.28 -6.38
C ASN A 193 -15.85 5.35 -5.93
N ASP A 194 -16.31 6.35 -5.16
CA ASP A 194 -15.48 7.38 -4.54
C ASP A 194 -16.04 7.77 -3.15
N THR A 195 -15.21 8.46 -2.37
CA THR A 195 -15.58 8.93 -1.02
C THR A 195 -15.89 10.42 -0.95
N GLY A 196 -15.95 11.11 -2.09
CA GLY A 196 -16.13 12.57 -2.17
C GLY A 196 -17.44 13.05 -1.53
N ILE A 197 -18.51 12.26 -1.68
CA ILE A 197 -19.81 12.55 -1.04
C ILE A 197 -19.71 12.63 0.50
N PHE A 198 -18.77 11.93 1.12
CA PHE A 198 -18.58 11.97 2.57
C PHE A 198 -17.79 13.20 2.99
N PHE A 199 -16.80 13.62 2.19
CA PHE A 199 -16.11 14.89 2.38
C PHE A 199 -17.07 16.08 2.21
N ASP A 200 -17.97 16.02 1.23
CA ASP A 200 -19.05 17.01 1.08
C ASP A 200 -19.91 17.10 2.35
N ARG A 201 -20.34 15.95 2.90
CA ARG A 201 -21.14 15.92 4.14
C ARG A 201 -20.36 16.47 5.34
N ILE A 202 -19.08 16.15 5.47
CA ILE A 202 -18.22 16.67 6.54
C ILE A 202 -18.14 18.20 6.46
N LEU A 203 -17.87 18.74 5.27
CA LEU A 203 -17.73 20.18 5.05
C LEU A 203 -19.07 20.92 5.24
N GLN A 204 -20.18 20.33 4.81
CA GLN A 204 -21.54 20.85 5.03
C GLN A 204 -21.95 20.88 6.50
N SER A 205 -21.45 19.93 7.31
CA SER A 205 -21.85 19.83 8.71
C SER A 205 -21.38 21.00 9.58
N GLN A 206 -20.37 21.75 9.13
CA GLN A 206 -19.74 22.85 9.87
C GLN A 206 -19.19 22.44 11.26
N HIS A 207 -19.06 21.15 11.53
CA HIS A 207 -18.44 20.67 12.76
C HIS A 207 -16.91 20.84 12.70
N PRO A 208 -16.28 21.31 13.79
CA PRO A 208 -14.83 21.38 13.85
C PRO A 208 -14.19 20.01 13.64
N MET A 209 -13.44 19.83 12.54
CA MET A 209 -12.77 18.57 12.23
C MET A 209 -11.33 18.78 11.75
N LYS A 210 -10.45 17.88 12.17
CA LYS A 210 -9.09 17.75 11.66
C LYS A 210 -8.98 16.41 10.94
N ILE A 211 -8.65 16.46 9.65
CA ILE A 211 -8.48 15.29 8.80
C ILE A 211 -7.00 15.17 8.46
N LEU A 212 -6.48 13.94 8.50
CA LEU A 212 -5.15 13.59 8.01
C LEU A 212 -5.32 12.49 6.96
N ILE A 213 -4.90 12.79 5.74
CA ILE A 213 -4.71 11.82 4.66
C ILE A 213 -3.21 11.67 4.51
N TYR A 214 -2.70 10.46 4.76
CA TYR A 214 -1.28 10.18 4.68
C TYR A 214 -0.97 8.91 3.90
N ASN A 215 0.06 8.98 3.07
CA ASN A 215 0.43 7.90 2.15
C ASN A 215 1.93 7.63 2.20
N GLY A 216 2.29 6.36 2.04
CA GLY A 216 3.65 6.00 1.63
C GLY A 216 3.84 6.34 0.16
N ASP A 217 4.94 7.01 -0.19
CA ASP A 217 5.19 7.42 -1.59
C ASP A 217 5.63 6.26 -2.51
N THR A 218 5.82 5.06 -1.97
CA THR A 218 6.13 3.84 -2.72
C THR A 218 5.03 2.78 -2.67
N ASP A 219 3.83 3.14 -2.23
CA ASP A 219 2.61 2.33 -2.33
C ASP A 219 1.97 2.48 -3.72
N TYR A 220 1.65 1.36 -4.37
CA TYR A 220 0.90 1.34 -5.63
C TYR A 220 -0.54 0.89 -5.45
N ALA A 221 -0.86 0.17 -4.39
CA ALA A 221 -2.23 -0.24 -4.12
C ALA A 221 -3.14 0.97 -3.86
N CYS A 222 -2.66 1.95 -3.08
CA CYS A 222 -3.34 3.22 -2.81
C CYS A 222 -2.33 4.38 -2.92
N ASN A 223 -1.89 4.65 -4.15
CA ASN A 223 -0.80 5.58 -4.40
C ASN A 223 -1.10 7.02 -3.96
N PHE A 224 -0.05 7.71 -3.49
CA PHE A 224 -0.16 9.08 -2.95
C PHE A 224 -0.68 10.12 -3.95
N MET A 225 -0.48 9.92 -5.26
CA MET A 225 -0.95 10.88 -6.28
C MET A 225 -2.47 10.86 -6.39
N GLY A 226 -3.09 9.68 -6.33
CA GLY A 226 -4.55 9.53 -6.35
C GLY A 226 -5.20 10.25 -5.16
N ASP A 227 -4.68 10.04 -3.96
CA ASP A 227 -5.17 10.73 -2.76
C ASP A 227 -4.89 12.23 -2.77
N GLN A 228 -3.73 12.65 -3.31
CA GLN A 228 -3.44 14.06 -3.53
C GLN A 228 -4.47 14.72 -4.46
N TRP A 229 -4.71 14.15 -5.63
CA TRP A 229 -5.68 14.70 -6.59
C TRP A 229 -7.09 14.74 -6.01
N PHE A 230 -7.49 13.70 -5.27
CA PHE A 230 -8.76 13.66 -4.59
C PHE A 230 -8.91 14.81 -3.58
N VAL A 231 -7.94 14.99 -2.68
CA VAL A 231 -7.98 16.05 -1.66
C VAL A 231 -7.92 17.44 -2.29
N GLU A 232 -7.08 17.64 -3.32
CA GLU A 232 -6.98 18.91 -4.04
C GLU A 232 -8.27 19.24 -4.81
N GLY A 233 -8.94 18.22 -5.38
CA GLY A 233 -10.24 18.36 -6.01
C GLY A 233 -11.32 18.79 -5.02
N ILE A 234 -11.37 18.18 -3.83
CA ILE A 234 -12.28 18.60 -2.74
C ILE A 234 -11.97 20.03 -2.29
N ALA A 235 -10.69 20.37 -2.10
CA ALA A 235 -10.27 21.70 -1.68
C ALA A 235 -10.68 22.77 -2.70
N SER A 236 -10.48 22.50 -3.98
CA SER A 236 -10.90 23.38 -5.09
C SER A 236 -12.42 23.56 -5.13
N LYS A 237 -13.18 22.45 -5.08
CA LYS A 237 -14.65 22.46 -5.10
C LYS A 237 -15.26 23.30 -3.97
N TRP A 238 -14.68 23.24 -2.78
CA TRP A 238 -15.18 23.92 -1.59
C TRP A 238 -14.48 25.25 -1.29
N GLY A 239 -13.55 25.70 -2.14
CA GLY A 239 -12.81 26.94 -1.95
C GLY A 239 -11.98 26.96 -0.65
N LEU A 240 -11.41 25.83 -0.25
CA LEU A 240 -10.59 25.74 0.95
C LEU A 240 -9.28 26.52 0.78
N ALA A 241 -8.92 27.33 1.77
CA ALA A 241 -7.69 28.08 1.75
C ALA A 241 -6.49 27.15 1.97
N THR A 242 -5.42 27.30 1.17
CA THR A 242 -4.15 26.62 1.47
C THR A 242 -3.47 27.34 2.63
N THR A 243 -3.49 26.75 3.82
CA THR A 243 -2.91 27.33 5.04
C THR A 243 -1.45 26.94 5.23
N ILE A 244 -1.05 25.78 4.71
CA ILE A 244 0.34 25.35 4.64
C ILE A 244 0.64 24.94 3.19
N PRO A 245 1.55 25.64 2.48
CA PRO A 245 1.90 25.27 1.12
C PRO A 245 2.64 23.93 1.10
N TYR A 246 2.65 23.27 -0.06
CA TYR A 246 3.37 22.02 -0.26
C TYR A 246 4.85 22.21 0.08
N ASN A 247 5.31 21.55 1.14
CA ASN A 247 6.69 21.66 1.59
C ASN A 247 7.18 20.36 2.24
N ALA A 248 8.49 20.17 2.26
CA ALA A 248 9.10 19.04 2.93
C ALA A 248 8.90 19.14 4.45
N TRP A 249 8.65 18.01 5.09
CA TRP A 249 8.74 17.87 6.55
C TRP A 249 9.90 16.94 6.91
N LEU A 250 10.52 17.20 8.04
CA LEU A 250 11.75 16.57 8.46
C LEU A 250 11.52 15.62 9.62
N PHE A 251 12.14 14.45 9.53
CA PHE A 251 12.36 13.58 10.67
C PHE A 251 13.86 13.61 10.98
N ARG A 252 14.23 14.18 12.13
CA ARG A 252 15.62 14.53 12.45
C ARG A 252 16.18 15.46 11.36
N ASN A 253 17.30 15.09 10.74
CA ASN A 253 17.97 15.88 9.70
C ASN A 253 17.73 15.31 8.29
N GLN A 254 16.62 14.59 8.07
CA GLN A 254 16.29 13.94 6.80
C GLN A 254 14.87 14.28 6.39
N ILE A 255 14.65 14.43 5.08
CA ILE A 255 13.31 14.61 4.52
C ILE A 255 12.51 13.34 4.79
N ALA A 256 11.45 13.48 5.57
CA ALA A 256 10.53 12.42 5.91
C ALA A 256 9.36 12.32 4.92
N GLY A 257 9.14 13.36 4.12
CA GLY A 257 8.14 13.42 3.06
C GLY A 257 7.71 14.87 2.83
N TYR A 258 6.51 15.06 2.28
CA TYR A 258 5.95 16.37 1.99
C TYR A 258 4.57 16.53 2.63
N ALA A 259 4.25 17.74 3.06
CA ALA A 259 2.98 18.07 3.68
C ALA A 259 2.35 19.29 3.00
N LYS A 260 1.02 19.29 2.94
CA LYS A 260 0.19 20.41 2.47
C LYS A 260 -1.07 20.46 3.32
N GLN A 261 -1.55 21.67 3.65
CA GLN A 261 -2.77 21.83 4.44
C GLN A 261 -3.77 22.75 3.75
N PHE A 262 -5.03 22.32 3.79
CA PHE A 262 -6.19 23.11 3.38
C PHE A 262 -7.10 23.35 4.58
N ALA A 263 -7.75 24.51 4.65
CA ALA A 263 -8.68 24.82 5.72
C ALA A 263 -9.88 25.64 5.28
N SER A 264 -11.01 25.40 5.93
CA SER A 264 -12.14 26.32 6.07
C SER A 264 -12.17 26.87 7.51
N GLU A 265 -13.24 27.60 7.86
CA GLU A 265 -13.48 28.05 9.24
C GLU A 265 -13.56 26.88 10.24
N HIS A 266 -14.07 25.72 9.83
CA HIS A 266 -14.34 24.59 10.72
C HIS A 266 -13.49 23.35 10.44
N VAL A 267 -13.03 23.16 9.20
CA VAL A 267 -12.35 21.90 8.81
C VAL A 267 -10.92 22.19 8.36
N LYS A 268 -9.97 21.40 8.87
CA LYS A 268 -8.58 21.37 8.39
C LYS A 268 -8.26 20.00 7.80
N ILE A 269 -7.75 19.96 6.57
CA ILE A 269 -7.34 18.74 5.88
C ILE A 269 -5.83 18.78 5.68
N ASN A 270 -5.11 17.85 6.29
CA ASN A 270 -3.67 17.66 6.13
C ASN A 270 -3.45 16.54 5.12
N LEU A 271 -2.70 16.83 4.07
CA LEU A 271 -2.25 15.87 3.07
C LEU A 271 -0.75 15.66 3.25
N VAL A 272 -0.32 14.43 3.56
CA VAL A 272 1.07 14.14 3.94
C VAL A 272 1.61 12.89 3.25
N THR A 273 2.76 12.98 2.61
CA THR A 273 3.51 11.80 2.15
C THR A 273 4.57 11.39 3.17
N VAL A 274 4.89 10.10 3.19
CA VAL A 274 6.00 9.53 3.97
C VAL A 274 6.98 8.85 3.03
N LYS A 275 8.19 9.43 2.95
CA LYS A 275 9.22 9.09 1.97
C LYS A 275 9.78 7.69 2.18
N GLY A 276 9.74 6.90 1.13
CA GLY A 276 10.23 5.52 1.07
C GLY A 276 9.41 4.56 1.93
N ALA A 277 8.16 4.89 2.23
CA ALA A 277 7.20 3.99 2.86
C ALA A 277 6.22 3.45 1.81
N GLY A 278 5.75 2.24 2.00
CA GLY A 278 4.66 1.64 1.24
C GLY A 278 3.30 1.82 1.92
N HIS A 279 2.39 0.88 1.66
CA HIS A 279 0.99 0.87 2.11
C HIS A 279 0.88 0.86 3.63
N MET A 280 1.79 0.15 4.30
CA MET A 280 1.85 0.05 5.75
C MET A 280 2.91 0.99 6.31
N VAL A 281 2.67 2.30 6.17
CA VAL A 281 3.60 3.37 6.58
C VAL A 281 4.24 3.16 7.97
N PRO A 282 3.50 2.78 9.04
CA PRO A 282 4.11 2.55 10.36
C PRO A 282 5.03 1.34 10.42
N MET A 283 4.84 0.35 9.54
CA MET A 283 5.74 -0.80 9.39
C MET A 283 7.04 -0.37 8.70
N ASP A 284 6.93 0.36 7.59
CA ASP A 284 8.10 0.71 6.78
C ASP A 284 8.94 1.84 7.39
N ARG A 285 8.27 2.81 8.01
CA ARG A 285 8.87 4.04 8.57
C ARG A 285 8.31 4.34 9.97
N PRO A 286 8.56 3.48 10.98
CA PRO A 286 7.97 3.61 12.32
C PRO A 286 8.33 4.93 13.01
N GLY A 287 9.57 5.41 12.88
CA GLY A 287 10.02 6.69 13.46
C GLY A 287 9.26 7.90 12.88
N PRO A 288 9.35 8.14 11.55
CA PRO A 288 8.57 9.17 10.89
C PRO A 288 7.05 9.05 11.14
N ALA A 289 6.48 7.85 11.08
CA ALA A 289 5.06 7.62 11.32
C ALA A 289 4.63 8.02 12.75
N MET A 290 5.44 7.69 13.75
CA MET A 290 5.19 8.10 15.14
C MET A 290 5.23 9.62 15.30
N GLN A 291 6.22 10.28 14.68
CA GLN A 291 6.31 11.75 14.71
C GLN A 291 5.10 12.41 14.04
N LEU A 292 4.73 11.95 12.83
CA LEU A 292 3.56 12.41 12.09
C LEU A 292 2.29 12.30 12.94
N MET A 293 2.02 11.12 13.50
CA MET A 293 0.82 10.85 14.26
C MET A 293 0.75 11.66 15.56
N SER A 294 1.86 11.72 16.30
CA SER A 294 1.96 12.51 17.53
C SER A 294 1.75 14.00 17.25
N ASN A 295 2.36 14.54 16.18
CA ASN A 295 2.21 15.95 15.85
C ASN A 295 0.80 16.29 15.37
N PHE A 296 0.17 15.40 14.60
CA PHE A 296 -1.24 15.55 14.21
C PHE A 296 -2.18 15.61 15.43
N PHE A 297 -2.07 14.66 16.36
CA PHE A 297 -2.93 14.62 17.54
C PHE A 297 -2.71 15.82 18.47
N ASN A 298 -1.47 16.29 18.61
CA ASN A 298 -1.12 17.40 19.48
C ASN A 298 -1.19 18.79 18.80
N ASP A 299 -1.66 18.87 17.56
CA ASP A 299 -1.74 20.11 16.78
C ASP A 299 -0.40 20.85 16.69
N ARG A 300 0.66 20.08 16.43
CA ARG A 300 2.04 20.57 16.28
C ARG A 300 2.48 20.51 14.82
N ASP A 301 3.46 21.35 14.48
CA ASP A 301 4.15 21.28 13.20
C ASP A 301 4.75 19.87 12.99
N PHE A 302 4.62 19.31 11.79
CA PHE A 302 5.13 17.97 11.49
C PHE A 302 6.66 17.83 11.65
N ASN A 303 7.41 18.93 11.63
CA ASN A 303 8.85 18.98 11.94
C ASN A 303 9.16 18.88 13.44
N SER A 304 8.15 18.95 14.31
CA SER A 304 8.36 18.89 15.76
C SER A 304 8.89 17.52 16.15
N SER A 305 10.05 17.47 16.79
CA SER A 305 10.62 16.22 17.27
C SER A 305 9.76 15.63 18.39
N VAL A 306 9.64 14.30 18.39
CA VAL A 306 8.89 13.56 19.41
C VAL A 306 9.87 12.71 20.21
N THR A 307 9.88 12.91 21.52
CA THR A 307 10.62 12.07 22.45
C THR A 307 9.80 10.85 22.78
N TYR A 308 10.36 9.66 22.55
CA TYR A 308 9.76 8.39 22.93
C TYR A 308 10.83 7.51 23.58
N SER A 309 10.42 6.73 24.58
CA SER A 309 11.26 5.74 25.21
C SER A 309 10.96 4.37 24.62
N THR A 310 12.00 3.64 24.23
CA THR A 310 11.91 2.21 23.88
C THR A 310 12.16 1.32 25.09
N ALA A 311 12.39 1.89 26.27
CA ALA A 311 12.55 1.11 27.49
C ALA A 311 11.23 0.45 27.87
N ASN A 312 11.30 -0.83 28.23
CA ASN A 312 10.14 -1.56 28.73
C ASN A 312 9.56 -0.83 29.95
N THR A 313 8.29 -0.46 29.86
CA THR A 313 7.58 0.08 31.02
C THR A 313 7.21 -1.08 31.93
N PRO A 314 7.50 -1.03 33.25
CA PRO A 314 7.07 -2.08 34.16
C PRO A 314 5.54 -2.19 34.15
N LEU A 315 5.03 -3.41 34.35
CA LEU A 315 3.59 -3.63 34.51
C LEU A 315 3.03 -2.69 35.58
N LYS A 316 1.92 -2.01 35.27
CA LYS A 316 1.21 -1.20 36.27
C LYS A 316 0.80 -2.11 37.43
N GLU A 317 0.76 -1.55 38.64
CA GLU A 317 0.47 -2.31 39.86
C GLU A 317 -0.80 -3.16 39.76
N GLN A 318 -1.85 -2.58 39.17
CA GLN A 318 -3.14 -3.24 38.93
C GLN A 318 -3.10 -4.46 37.99
N TYR A 319 -2.00 -4.67 37.27
CA TYR A 319 -1.77 -5.79 36.36
C TYR A 319 -0.62 -6.70 36.83
N ARG A 320 0.01 -6.42 37.97
CA ARG A 320 0.95 -7.37 38.55
C ARG A 320 0.18 -8.61 38.98
N ILE A 321 0.71 -9.77 38.62
CA ILE A 321 0.18 -11.06 39.06
C ILE A 321 0.30 -11.07 40.59
N GLN A 322 -0.85 -11.03 41.28
CA GLN A 322 -0.88 -10.94 42.75
C GLN A 322 -0.52 -12.27 43.43
N GLU A 323 -0.69 -13.41 42.74
CA GLU A 323 -0.27 -14.71 43.23
C GLU A 323 -0.10 -15.70 42.06
N MET A 324 1.00 -16.45 42.06
CA MET A 324 1.13 -17.67 41.25
C MET A 324 0.74 -18.84 42.17
N VAL A 325 -0.48 -19.33 42.05
CA VAL A 325 -0.90 -20.54 42.76
C VAL A 325 -0.24 -21.74 42.06
N GLY A 326 0.79 -22.29 42.70
CA GLY A 326 1.53 -23.48 42.27
C GLY A 326 0.92 -24.78 42.78
#